data_AF-A0A924THF1-F1
#
_entry.id   AF-A0A924THF1-F1
#
_cell.length_a   1.000
_cell.length_b   1.000
_cell.length_c   1.000
_cell.angle_alpha   90.00
_cell.angle_beta   90.00
_cell.angle_gamma   90.00
#
_symmetry.space_group_name_H-M   'P 1'
#
loop_
_entity.id
_entity.type
_entity.pdbx_description
1 polymer ?
#
loop_
_entity_poly.entity_id
_entity_poly.type
_entity_poly.pdbx_seq_one_letter_code
_entity_poly.pdbx_strand_id
1 'polypeptide(L)' 'MKITRLFKDFFDSEKAAGLILIGCTILSLVIANSTFGESYHHFWQTQFAGHSIEHWVNDGLMTIFFLLIGLELEREI' A
#
# COMPACT_ATOMS: atom_id res chain seq x y z
N MET A 1 28.66 3.25 -4.91
CA MET A 1 28.04 4.06 -3.81
C MET A 1 27.27 5.31 -4.30
N LYS A 2 26.67 5.32 -5.51
CA LYS A 2 25.81 6.43 -5.99
C LYS A 2 24.31 6.16 -5.81
N ILE A 3 23.92 4.89 -5.79
CA ILE A 3 22.51 4.44 -5.71
C ILE A 3 21.87 4.87 -4.38
N THR A 4 22.61 4.80 -3.26
CA THR A 4 22.09 5.11 -1.93
C THR A 4 21.70 6.58 -1.74
N ARG A 5 22.36 7.51 -2.44
CA ARG A 5 22.01 8.95 -2.39
C ARG A 5 20.74 9.25 -3.18
N LEU A 6 20.60 8.67 -4.38
CA LEU A 6 19.39 8.80 -5.19
C LEU A 6 18.15 8.26 -4.48
N PHE A 7 18.25 7.12 -3.79
CA PHE A 7 17.14 6.59 -2.99
C PHE A 7 16.78 7.49 -1.81
N LYS A 8 17.77 8.14 -1.19
CA LYS A 8 17.55 9.04 -0.05
C LYS A 8 16.90 10.35 -0.48
N ASP A 9 17.39 10.97 -1.54
CA ASP A 9 16.81 12.20 -2.11
C ASP A 9 15.42 11.96 -2.73
N PHE A 10 15.15 10.73 -3.18
CA PHE A 10 13.82 10.34 -3.67
C PHE A 10 12.84 10.23 -2.49
N PHE A 11 13.19 9.50 -1.42
CA PHE A 11 12.34 9.39 -0.21
C PHE A 11 12.13 10.72 0.54
N ASP A 12 13.06 11.67 0.42
CA ASP A 12 12.94 13.02 1.01
C ASP A 12 11.88 13.90 0.32
N SER A 13 11.36 13.48 -0.84
CA SER A 13 10.33 14.21 -1.55
C SER A 13 8.95 13.57 -1.35
N GLU A 14 7.95 14.34 -0.90
CA GLU A 14 6.54 13.94 -0.88
C GLU A 14 6.06 13.34 -2.22
N LYS A 15 6.71 13.74 -3.34
CA LYS A 15 6.43 13.23 -4.68
C LYS A 15 6.78 11.75 -4.86
N ALA A 16 7.75 11.21 -4.11
CA ALA A 16 8.14 9.81 -4.22
C ALA A 16 7.09 8.87 -3.64
N ALA A 17 6.43 9.25 -2.54
CA ALA A 17 5.33 8.48 -1.98
C ALA A 17 4.21 8.30 -3.04
N GLY A 18 3.85 9.38 -3.75
CA GLY A 18 2.88 9.33 -4.84
C GLY A 18 3.31 8.45 -6.02
N LEU A 19 4.58 8.52 -6.44
CA LEU A 19 5.10 7.67 -7.51
C LEU A 19 5.14 6.19 -7.13
N ILE A 20 5.49 5.87 -5.88
CA ILE A 20 5.47 4.49 -5.35
C ILE A 20 4.04 3.96 -5.37
N LEU A 21 3.06 4.74 -4.92
CA LEU A 21 1.64 4.34 -4.95
C LEU A 21 1.16 4.05 -6.38
N ILE A 22 1.47 4.92 -7.34
CA ILE A 22 1.11 4.70 -8.74
C ILE A 22 1.79 3.42 -9.27
N GLY A 23 3.07 3.21 -8.94
CA GLY A 23 3.81 2.01 -9.32
C GLY A 23 3.18 0.73 -8.76
N CYS A 24 2.80 0.73 -7.49
CA CYS A 24 2.08 -0.38 -6.86
C CYS A 24 0.73 -0.65 -7.53
N THR A 25 -0.04 0.40 -7.86
CA THR A 25 -1.32 0.26 -8.56
C THR A 25 -1.17 -0.35 -9.95
N ILE A 26 -0.20 0.14 -10.74
CA ILE A 26 0.08 -0.44 -12.07
C ILE A 26 0.49 -1.90 -11.94
N LEU A 27 1.37 -2.22 -10.98
CA LEU A 27 1.80 -3.60 -10.74
C LEU A 27 0.61 -4.49 -10.36
N SER A 28 -0.27 -4.02 -9.47
CA SER A 28 -1.48 -4.75 -9.07
C SER A 28 -2.41 -5.00 -10.27
N LEU A 29 -2.60 -3.99 -11.14
CA LEU A 29 -3.42 -4.14 -12.35
C LEU A 29 -2.80 -5.14 -13.33
N VAL A 30 -1.48 -5.11 -13.53
CA VAL A 30 -0.78 -6.06 -14.40
C VAL A 30 -0.93 -7.49 -13.88
N ILE A 31 -0.79 -7.70 -12.56
CA ILE A 31 -0.97 -9.01 -11.94
C ILE A 31 -2.42 -9.49 -12.07
N ALA A 32 -3.40 -8.62 -11.81
CA ALA A 32 -4.82 -8.95 -11.90
C ALA A 32 -5.28 -9.28 -13.33
N ASN A 33 -4.70 -8.63 -14.35
CA ASN A 33 -5.00 -8.90 -15.76
C ASN A 33 -4.15 -10.06 -16.36
N SER A 34 -3.27 -10.66 -15.57
CA SER A 34 -2.43 -11.79 -16.01
C SER A 34 -3.11 -13.14 -15.78
N THR A 35 -2.53 -14.22 -16.30
CA THR A 35 -2.95 -15.61 -16.08
C THR A 35 -2.94 -16.02 -14.60
N PHE A 36 -2.22 -15.26 -13.76
CA PHE A 36 -2.18 -15.44 -12.30
C PHE A 36 -3.27 -14.65 -11.55
N GLY A 37 -4.14 -13.89 -12.25
CA GLY A 37 -5.19 -13.07 -11.63
C GLY A 37 -6.17 -13.88 -10.77
N GLU A 38 -6.61 -15.05 -11.25
CA GLU A 38 -7.47 -15.99 -10.50
C GLU A 38 -6.80 -16.46 -9.20
N SER A 39 -5.53 -16.86 -9.26
CA SER A 39 -4.77 -17.30 -8.07
C SER A 39 -4.53 -16.14 -7.09
N TYR A 40 -4.26 -14.94 -7.61
CA TYR A 40 -4.13 -13.73 -6.81
C TYR A 40 -5.44 -13.38 -6.10
N HIS A 41 -6.58 -13.40 -6.80
CA HIS A 41 -7.89 -13.19 -6.18
C HIS A 41 -8.21 -14.26 -5.14
N HIS A 42 -7.90 -15.54 -5.40
CA HIS A 42 -8.12 -16.61 -4.43
C HIS A 42 -7.26 -16.45 -3.17
N PHE A 43 -6.02 -15.97 -3.31
CA PHE A 43 -5.16 -15.61 -2.17
C PHE A 43 -5.79 -14.50 -1.32
N TRP A 44 -6.27 -13.42 -1.94
CA TRP A 44 -6.90 -12.31 -1.22
C TRP A 44 -8.25 -12.67 -0.59
N GLN A 45 -9.03 -13.52 -1.25
CA GLN A 45 -10.31 -14.03 -0.74
C GLN A 45 -10.16 -15.20 0.24
N THR A 46 -8.94 -15.65 0.52
CA THR A 46 -8.71 -16.70 1.51
C THR A 46 -9.23 -16.22 2.87
N GLN A 47 -10.15 -16.99 3.44
CA GLN A 47 -10.79 -16.65 4.70
C GLN A 47 -9.84 -16.94 5.86
N PHE A 48 -9.46 -15.90 6.59
CA PHE A 48 -8.65 -15.99 7.79
C PHE A 48 -9.43 -15.38 8.98
N ALA A 49 -9.64 -16.20 10.03
CA ALA A 49 -10.35 -15.79 11.23
C ALA A 49 -11.74 -15.16 10.98
N GLY A 50 -12.48 -15.67 9.99
CA GLY A 50 -13.85 -15.23 9.67
C GLY A 50 -13.96 -14.09 8.64
N HIS A 51 -12.83 -13.49 8.23
CA HIS A 51 -12.78 -12.44 7.21
C HIS A 51 -11.76 -12.76 6.13
N SER A 52 -11.86 -12.14 4.96
CA SER A 52 -10.86 -12.32 3.91
C SER A 52 -9.54 -11.67 4.31
N ILE A 53 -8.42 -12.20 3.81
CA ILE A 53 -7.10 -11.56 3.99
C ILE A 53 -7.13 -10.13 3.46
N GLU A 54 -7.83 -9.88 2.36
CA GLU A 54 -8.07 -8.54 1.83
C GLU A 54 -8.68 -7.60 2.87
N HIS A 55 -9.70 -8.05 3.59
CA HIS A 55 -10.38 -7.24 4.59
C HIS A 55 -9.46 -6.94 5.78
N TRP A 56 -8.72 -7.94 6.26
CA TRP A 56 -7.73 -7.75 7.33
C TRP A 56 -6.66 -6.73 6.98
N VAL A 57 -6.11 -6.80 5.77
CA VAL A 57 -5.07 -5.87 5.31
C VAL A 57 -5.66 -4.48 5.14
N ASN A 58 -6.86 -4.35 4.58
CA ASN A 58 -7.53 -3.07 4.41
C ASN A 58 -7.81 -2.40 5.77
N ASP A 59 -8.44 -3.12 6.70
CA ASP A 59 -8.77 -2.59 8.03
C ASP A 59 -7.51 -2.25 8.82
N GLY A 60 -6.48 -3.09 8.76
CA GLY A 60 -5.20 -2.84 9.42
C GLY A 60 -4.49 -1.60 8.88
N LEU A 61 -4.37 -1.47 7.55
CA LEU A 61 -3.74 -0.30 6.92
C LEU A 61 -4.56 0.96 7.16
N MET A 62 -5.89 0.90 7.06
CA MET A 62 -6.78 2.03 7.33
C MET A 62 -6.70 2.47 8.80
N THR A 63 -6.58 1.54 9.74
CA THR A 63 -6.40 1.87 11.16
C THR A 63 -5.13 2.71 11.37
N ILE A 64 -4.01 2.32 10.77
CA ILE A 64 -2.75 3.07 10.86
C ILE A 64 -2.87 4.43 10.15
N PHE A 65 -3.51 4.46 8.97
CA PHE A 65 -3.74 5.69 8.21
C PHE A 65 -4.56 6.72 9.00
N PHE A 66 -5.69 6.30 9.57
CA PHE A 66 -6.54 7.17 10.38
C PHE A 66 -5.88 7.60 11.69
N LEU A 67 -5.07 6.75 12.31
CA LEU A 67 -4.29 7.13 13.49
C LEU A 67 -3.32 8.27 13.15
N LEU A 68 -2.57 8.15 12.05
CA LEU A 68 -1.65 9.19 11.61
C LEU A 68 -2.37 10.50 11.28
N ILE A 69 -3.49 10.42 10.55
CA ILE A 69 -4.31 11.60 10.24
C ILE A 69 -4.90 12.23 11.50
N GLY A 70 -5.34 11.43 12.46
CA GLY A 70 -5.87 11.93 13.73
C GLY A 70 -4.83 12.70 14.52
N LEU A 71 -3.59 12.18 14.60
CA LEU A 71 -2.48 12.88 15.25
C LEU A 71 -2.07 14.15 14.50
N GLU A 72 -2.09 14.12 13.17
CA GLU A 72 -1.79 15.31 12.35
C GLU A 72 -2.86 16.40 12.54
N LEU A 73 -4.14 16.02 12.55
CA LEU A 73 -5.25 16.93 12.83
C LEU A 73 -5.13 17.55 14.23
N GLU A 74 -4.86 16.75 15.27
CA GLU A 74 -4.66 17.27 16.63
C GLU A 74 -3.48 18.24 16.69
N ARG A 75 -2.42 18.02 15.90
CA ARG A 75 -1.25 18.90 15.83
C ARG A 75 -1.54 20.23 15.12
N GLU A 76 -2.47 20.26 14.17
CA GLU A 76 -2.82 21.45 13.39
C GLU A 76 -3.88 22.35 14.04
N ILE A 77 -4.69 21.80 14.95
CA ILE A 77 -5.73 22.53 15.72
C ILE A 77 -5.11 23.32 16.87
#